data_AF-A0A7V9GBQ6-F1
#
_entry.id   AF-A0A7V9GBQ6-F1
#
_cell.length_a   1.000
_cell.length_b   1.000
_cell.length_c   1.000
_cell.angle_alpha   90.00
_cell.angle_beta   90.00
_cell.angle_gamma   90.00
#
_symmetry.space_group_name_H-M   'P 1'
#
loop_
_entity.id
_entity.type
_entity.pdbx_description
1 polymer ?
#
loop_
_entity_poly.entity_id
_entity_poly.type
_entity_poly.pdbx_seq_one_letter_code
_entity_poly.pdbx_strand_id
1 'polypeptide(L)'
;QDGEMFAVPPIFDGAPYPATAIAMEKTKIFLLYRQDFLRLLRESSEFSFAVIAWMSKMLREKTATIQNLATASPENRAGNVLLRLAKKEEVENEQVKISLRRQDIAEMAGLTTETTIRAIRRLADKNLIKIQRGKIIIDDIELLQHFLSR
;
A
#
# COMPACT_ATOMS: atom_id res chain seq x y z
N GLN A 1 7.33 -2.69 5.96
CA GLN A 1 6.65 -3.58 6.93
C GLN A 1 7.64 -4.64 7.34
N ASP A 2 7.53 -5.16 8.55
CA ASP A 2 8.39 -6.25 9.01
C ASP A 2 8.08 -7.52 8.20
N GLY A 3 9.14 -8.23 7.80
CA GLY A 3 9.01 -9.48 7.05
C GLY A 3 8.64 -9.35 5.56
N GLU A 4 8.44 -8.15 5.02
CA GLU A 4 8.19 -7.98 3.58
C GLU A 4 9.48 -7.99 2.75
N MET A 5 9.45 -8.73 1.64
CA MET A 5 10.49 -8.71 0.60
C MET A 5 10.24 -7.56 -0.40
N PHE A 6 11.30 -7.06 -1.01
CA PHE A 6 11.25 -6.11 -2.14
C PHE A 6 12.42 -6.35 -3.09
N ALA A 7 12.43 -5.70 -4.26
CA ALA A 7 13.47 -5.87 -5.29
C ALA A 7 13.70 -7.31 -5.80
N VAL A 8 12.65 -8.15 -5.72
CA VAL A 8 12.71 -9.56 -6.12
C VAL A 8 12.69 -9.78 -7.65
N PRO A 9 11.87 -9.10 -8.48
CA PRO A 9 11.79 -9.42 -9.92
C PRO A 9 13.14 -9.42 -10.66
N PRO A 10 14.04 -8.44 -10.46
CA PRO A 10 15.39 -8.45 -11.03
C PRO A 10 16.22 -9.70 -10.76
N ILE A 11 15.94 -10.43 -9.68
CA ILE A 11 16.63 -11.69 -9.33
C ILE A 11 16.36 -12.77 -10.40
N PHE A 12 15.27 -12.68 -11.14
CA PHE A 12 14.91 -13.68 -12.15
C PHE A 12 15.35 -13.26 -13.56
N ASP A 13 14.96 -12.08 -14.01
CA ASP A 13 15.17 -11.62 -15.40
C ASP A 13 16.47 -10.81 -15.60
N GLY A 14 17.11 -10.38 -14.52
CA GLY A 14 18.30 -9.53 -14.58
C GLY A 14 18.03 -8.10 -15.04
N ALA A 15 16.76 -7.69 -15.16
CA ALA A 15 16.39 -6.35 -15.53
C ALA A 15 16.70 -5.35 -14.39
N PRO A 16 16.95 -4.07 -14.69
CA PRO A 16 17.09 -3.04 -13.66
C PRO A 16 15.83 -2.95 -12.77
N TYR A 17 16.01 -2.73 -11.48
CA TYR A 17 14.88 -2.47 -10.60
C TYR A 17 14.28 -1.09 -10.91
N PRO A 18 12.98 -0.96 -11.23
CA PRO A 18 12.40 0.29 -11.73
C PRO A 18 12.07 1.30 -10.61
N ALA A 19 12.57 1.07 -9.39
CA ALA A 19 12.23 1.86 -8.21
C ALA A 19 13.43 2.04 -7.29
N THR A 20 13.34 3.01 -6.38
CA THR A 20 14.29 3.20 -5.28
C THR A 20 13.62 2.78 -3.98
N ALA A 21 14.39 2.25 -3.02
CA ALA A 21 13.92 1.98 -1.67
C ALA A 21 14.51 3.05 -0.72
N ILE A 22 13.65 3.67 0.08
CA ILE A 22 14.03 4.72 1.05
C ILE A 22 13.50 4.30 2.42
N ALA A 23 14.35 4.32 3.44
CA ALA A 23 13.94 4.06 4.81
C ALA A 23 13.21 5.29 5.38
N MET A 24 11.97 5.10 5.83
CA MET A 24 11.15 6.17 6.43
C MET A 24 11.43 6.37 7.92
N GLU A 25 12.07 5.39 8.55
CA GLU A 25 12.47 5.38 9.95
C GLU A 25 13.73 4.52 10.12
N LYS A 26 14.22 4.33 11.36
CA LYS A 26 15.35 3.45 11.63
C LYS A 26 14.97 2.00 11.35
N THR A 27 15.53 1.41 10.29
CA THR A 27 15.17 0.08 9.80
C THR A 27 16.35 -0.90 9.85
N LYS A 28 16.07 -2.19 10.05
CA LYS A 28 17.01 -3.29 9.81
C LYS A 28 16.57 -4.05 8.56
N ILE A 29 17.53 -4.39 7.71
CA ILE A 29 17.28 -5.14 6.47
C ILE A 29 18.07 -6.44 6.47
N PHE A 30 17.45 -7.49 5.95
CA PHE A 30 18.14 -8.74 5.61
C PHE A 30 18.50 -8.71 4.13
N LEU A 31 19.79 -8.84 3.82
CA LEU A 31 20.26 -8.95 2.46
C LEU A 31 20.44 -10.43 2.10
N LEU A 32 19.76 -10.87 1.05
CA LEU A 32 19.93 -12.20 0.48
C LEU A 32 20.51 -12.04 -0.93
N TYR A 33 21.70 -12.59 -1.17
CA TYR A 33 22.33 -12.49 -2.48
C TYR A 33 21.55 -13.30 -3.52
N ARG A 34 21.57 -12.82 -4.77
CA ARG A 34 20.90 -13.48 -5.91
C ARG A 34 21.21 -14.98 -5.99
N GLN A 35 22.49 -15.35 -5.82
CA GLN A 35 22.92 -16.74 -5.95
C GLN A 35 22.32 -17.62 -4.85
N ASP A 36 22.27 -17.13 -3.62
CA ASP A 36 21.67 -17.84 -2.48
C ASP A 36 20.15 -17.95 -2.63
N PHE A 37 19.48 -16.88 -3.10
CA PHE A 37 18.05 -16.91 -3.38
C PHE A 37 17.69 -17.97 -4.44
N LEU A 38 18.42 -17.98 -5.56
CA LEU A 38 18.21 -18.95 -6.63
C LEU A 38 18.54 -20.38 -6.19
N ARG A 39 19.52 -20.56 -5.30
CA ARG A 39 19.84 -21.86 -4.70
C ARG A 39 18.67 -22.35 -3.82
N LEU A 40 18.16 -21.49 -2.93
CA LEU A 40 17.02 -21.82 -2.07
C LEU A 40 15.77 -22.20 -2.86
N LEU A 41 15.49 -21.53 -3.99
CA LEU A 41 14.39 -21.92 -4.87
C LEU A 41 14.55 -23.35 -5.42
N ARG A 42 15.77 -23.75 -5.79
CA ARG A 42 16.03 -25.10 -6.34
C ARG A 42 15.99 -26.19 -5.28
N GLU A 43 16.44 -25.87 -4.08
CA GLU A 43 16.64 -26.85 -3.00
C GLU A 43 15.43 -26.98 -2.08
N SER A 44 14.57 -25.96 -1.99
CA SER A 44 13.39 -25.96 -1.13
C SER A 44 12.11 -25.65 -1.92
N SER A 45 11.25 -26.67 -2.04
CA SER A 45 9.91 -26.51 -2.62
C SER A 45 9.04 -25.58 -1.78
N GLU A 46 9.15 -25.65 -0.45
CA GLU A 46 8.44 -24.77 0.48
C GLU A 46 8.81 -23.30 0.25
N PHE A 47 10.11 -22.99 0.15
CA PHE A 47 10.57 -21.65 -0.16
C PHE A 47 10.05 -21.18 -1.54
N SER A 48 10.09 -22.06 -2.54
CA SER A 48 9.54 -21.76 -3.87
C SER A 48 8.04 -21.42 -3.84
N PHE A 49 7.23 -22.22 -3.16
CA PHE A 49 5.79 -21.94 -3.02
C PHE A 49 5.54 -20.64 -2.25
N ALA A 50 6.33 -20.34 -1.21
CA ALA A 50 6.24 -19.09 -0.46
C ALA A 50 6.53 -17.87 -1.36
N VAL A 51 7.57 -17.95 -2.20
CA VAL A 51 7.92 -16.89 -3.17
C VAL A 51 6.82 -16.72 -4.22
N ILE A 52 6.26 -17.81 -4.76
CA ILE A 52 5.16 -17.76 -5.72
C ILE A 52 3.91 -17.12 -5.10
N ALA A 53 3.56 -17.51 -3.87
CA ALA A 53 2.43 -16.93 -3.15
C ALA A 53 2.64 -15.42 -2.90
N TRP A 54 3.84 -15.03 -2.51
CA TRP A 54 4.23 -13.63 -2.33
C TRP A 54 4.14 -12.84 -3.65
N MET A 55 4.67 -13.36 -4.75
CA MET A 55 4.58 -12.73 -6.08
C MET A 55 3.12 -12.61 -6.54
N SER A 56 2.29 -13.61 -6.28
CA SER A 56 0.86 -13.57 -6.60
C SER A 56 0.13 -12.49 -5.81
N LYS A 57 0.45 -12.32 -4.52
CA LYS A 57 -0.07 -11.21 -3.70
C LYS A 57 0.39 -9.86 -4.25
N MET A 58 1.68 -9.71 -4.52
CA MET A 58 2.25 -8.49 -5.12
C MET A 58 1.54 -8.14 -6.45
N LEU A 59 1.33 -9.12 -7.32
CA LEU A 59 0.65 -8.90 -8.61
C LEU A 59 -0.78 -8.40 -8.41
N ARG A 60 -1.56 -9.03 -7.50
CA ARG A 60 -2.91 -8.56 -7.16
C ARG A 60 -2.92 -7.12 -6.64
N GLU A 61 -1.96 -6.77 -5.78
CA GLU A 61 -1.83 -5.40 -5.24
C GLU A 61 -1.47 -4.37 -6.33
N LYS A 62 -0.62 -4.73 -7.29
CA LYS A 62 -0.29 -3.88 -8.43
C LYS A 62 -1.49 -3.69 -9.35
N THR A 63 -2.24 -4.76 -9.67
CA THR A 63 -3.48 -4.68 -10.44
C THR A 63 -4.52 -3.79 -9.76
N ALA A 64 -4.73 -3.95 -8.45
CA ALA A 64 -5.63 -3.09 -7.68
C ALA A 64 -5.21 -1.61 -7.72
N THR A 65 -3.91 -1.34 -7.71
CA THR A 65 -3.39 0.02 -7.87
C THR A 65 -3.71 0.60 -9.24
N ILE A 66 -3.53 -0.18 -10.32
CA ILE A 66 -3.89 0.24 -11.68
C ILE A 66 -5.40 0.52 -11.78
N GLN A 67 -6.24 -0.34 -11.23
CA GLN A 67 -7.69 -0.13 -11.18
C GLN A 67 -8.07 1.16 -10.42
N ASN A 68 -7.40 1.42 -9.28
CA ASN A 68 -7.61 2.66 -8.55
C ASN A 68 -7.22 3.88 -9.39
N LEU A 69 -6.09 3.84 -10.08
CA LEU A 69 -5.64 4.94 -10.95
C LEU A 69 -6.61 5.21 -12.11
N ALA A 70 -7.29 4.17 -12.61
CA ALA A 70 -8.34 4.30 -13.62
C ALA A 70 -9.65 4.92 -13.07
N THR A 71 -9.79 5.07 -11.75
CA THR A 71 -10.98 5.66 -11.13
C THR A 71 -11.02 7.17 -11.37
N ALA A 72 -12.13 7.69 -11.90
CA ALA A 72 -12.24 9.10 -12.25
C ALA A 72 -12.15 10.02 -11.01
N SER A 73 -12.88 9.70 -9.93
CA SER A 73 -12.99 10.55 -8.74
C SER A 73 -11.70 10.59 -7.91
N PRO A 74 -11.15 11.80 -7.63
CA PRO A 74 -10.05 11.96 -6.67
C PRO A 74 -10.41 11.51 -5.25
N GLU A 75 -11.67 11.69 -4.82
CA GLU A 75 -12.18 11.21 -3.53
C GLU A 75 -12.11 9.68 -3.46
N ASN A 76 -12.57 9.00 -4.51
CA ASN A 76 -12.51 7.54 -4.55
C ASN A 76 -11.06 7.05 -4.59
N ARG A 77 -10.19 7.70 -5.37
CA ARG A 77 -8.76 7.37 -5.41
C ARG A 77 -8.08 7.50 -4.05
N ALA A 78 -8.27 8.62 -3.37
CA ALA A 78 -7.71 8.86 -2.05
C ALA A 78 -8.35 7.91 -1.01
N GLY A 79 -9.67 7.75 -1.03
CA GLY A 79 -10.40 6.87 -0.13
C GLY A 79 -9.97 5.41 -0.23
N ASN A 80 -9.77 4.89 -1.45
CA ASN A 80 -9.26 3.53 -1.67
C ASN A 80 -7.84 3.34 -1.09
N VAL A 81 -6.99 4.36 -1.19
CA VAL A 81 -5.66 4.34 -0.54
C VAL A 81 -5.82 4.27 0.99
N LEU A 82 -6.69 5.10 1.56
CA LEU A 82 -6.96 5.10 3.01
C LEU A 82 -7.54 3.76 3.47
N LEU A 83 -8.50 3.19 2.75
CA LEU A 83 -9.10 1.88 3.05
C LEU A 83 -8.06 0.75 3.00
N ARG A 84 -7.17 0.77 2.01
CA ARG A 84 -6.07 -0.20 1.90
C ARG A 84 -5.08 -0.08 3.06
N LEU A 85 -4.76 1.14 3.48
CA LEU A 85 -3.91 1.37 4.66
C LEU A 85 -4.61 0.89 5.93
N ALA A 86 -5.91 1.13 6.06
CA ALA A 86 -6.67 0.72 7.22
C ALA A 86 -6.73 -0.80 7.39
N LYS A 87 -6.98 -1.52 6.30
CA LYS A 87 -7.01 -3.00 6.30
C LYS A 87 -5.66 -3.64 6.65
N LYS A 88 -4.54 -2.93 6.50
CA LYS A 88 -3.20 -3.43 6.82
C LYS A 88 -2.86 -3.35 8.30
N GLU A 89 -3.57 -2.55 9.09
CA GLU A 89 -3.31 -2.42 10.52
C GLU A 89 -3.96 -3.55 11.34
N GLU A 90 -4.70 -4.49 10.72
CA GLU A 90 -5.36 -5.65 11.35
C GLU A 90 -6.19 -5.30 12.61
N VAL A 91 -6.72 -4.08 12.70
CA VAL A 91 -7.54 -3.66 13.83
C VAL A 91 -9.00 -3.92 13.53
N GLU A 92 -9.56 -4.98 14.12
CA GLU A 92 -11.00 -5.24 14.06
C GLU A 92 -11.74 -4.18 14.90
N ASN A 93 -12.62 -3.42 14.26
CA ASN A 93 -13.61 -2.53 14.90
C ASN A 93 -13.08 -1.38 15.77
N GLU A 94 -11.83 -0.95 15.60
CA GLU A 94 -11.33 0.26 16.24
C GLU A 94 -11.00 1.37 15.24
N GLN A 95 -10.96 2.58 15.79
CA GLN A 95 -10.53 3.79 15.11
C GLN A 95 -9.15 3.63 14.48
N VAL A 96 -9.08 3.62 13.13
CA VAL A 96 -7.79 3.52 12.44
C VAL A 96 -7.19 4.88 12.21
N LYS A 97 -5.93 5.04 12.62
CA LYS A 97 -5.18 6.29 12.54
C LYS A 97 -4.08 6.22 11.50
N ILE A 98 -4.29 6.90 10.38
CA ILE A 98 -3.29 7.00 9.31
C ILE A 98 -2.36 8.19 9.57
N SER A 99 -1.07 7.87 9.80
CA SER A 99 -0.01 8.84 10.10
C SER A 99 0.94 9.11 8.90
N LEU A 100 0.43 9.06 7.67
CA LEU A 100 1.20 9.39 6.46
C LEU A 100 1.12 10.87 6.08
N ARG A 101 2.15 11.37 5.38
CA ARG A 101 2.13 12.72 4.82
C ARG A 101 1.12 12.78 3.68
N ARG A 102 0.56 13.96 3.44
CA ARG A 102 -0.39 14.17 2.33
C ARG A 102 0.25 13.92 0.97
N GLN A 103 1.55 14.18 0.85
CA GLN A 103 2.32 13.87 -0.35
C GLN A 103 2.39 12.35 -0.59
N ASP A 104 2.73 11.56 0.43
CA ASP A 104 2.78 10.09 0.32
C ASP A 104 1.42 9.52 -0.14
N ILE A 105 0.32 10.01 0.44
CA ILE A 105 -1.04 9.60 0.04
C ILE A 105 -1.31 10.01 -1.42
N ALA A 106 -0.84 11.19 -1.84
CA ALA A 106 -1.03 11.67 -3.21
C ALA A 106 -0.26 10.82 -4.22
N GLU A 107 0.98 10.47 -3.93
CA GLU A 107 1.79 9.56 -4.74
C GLU A 107 1.14 8.18 -4.85
N MET A 108 0.61 7.65 -3.74
CA MET A 108 -0.13 6.38 -3.73
C MET A 108 -1.45 6.43 -4.50
N ALA A 109 -2.11 7.61 -4.54
CA ALA A 109 -3.39 7.82 -5.21
C ALA A 109 -3.25 8.25 -6.68
N GLY A 110 -2.03 8.56 -7.14
CA GLY A 110 -1.79 9.16 -8.46
C GLY A 110 -2.44 10.54 -8.59
N LEU A 111 -2.35 11.36 -7.55
CA LEU A 111 -2.93 12.70 -7.47
C LEU A 111 -1.83 13.73 -7.13
N THR A 112 -2.12 15.00 -7.35
CA THR A 112 -1.29 16.08 -6.79
C THR A 112 -1.56 16.23 -5.29
N THR A 113 -0.57 16.68 -4.51
CA THR A 113 -0.73 16.91 -3.05
C THR A 113 -1.94 17.80 -2.74
N GLU A 114 -2.13 18.87 -3.51
CA GLU A 114 -3.26 19.79 -3.36
C GLU A 114 -4.61 19.10 -3.63
N THR A 115 -4.68 18.27 -4.67
CA THR A 115 -5.90 17.51 -5.00
C THR A 115 -6.23 16.48 -3.93
N THR A 116 -5.21 15.80 -3.39
CA THR A 116 -5.37 14.88 -2.26
C THR A 116 -5.87 15.59 -1.01
N ILE A 117 -5.35 16.80 -0.71
CA ILE A 117 -5.85 17.61 0.41
C ILE A 117 -7.33 17.95 0.22
N ARG A 118 -7.73 18.40 -0.99
CA ARG A 118 -9.14 18.66 -1.31
C ARG A 118 -10.02 17.42 -1.18
N ALA A 119 -9.57 16.28 -1.70
CA ALA A 119 -10.28 15.01 -1.63
C ALA A 119 -10.49 14.55 -0.18
N ILE A 120 -9.44 14.60 0.65
CA ILE A 120 -9.51 14.26 2.07
C ILE A 120 -10.47 15.18 2.82
N ARG A 121 -10.46 16.49 2.54
CA ARG A 121 -11.43 17.42 3.14
C ARG A 121 -12.87 17.05 2.76
N ARG A 122 -13.14 16.76 1.48
CA ARG A 122 -14.47 16.34 1.03
C ARG A 122 -14.93 15.04 1.68
N LEU A 123 -14.03 14.07 1.89
CA LEU A 123 -14.34 12.85 2.64
C LEU A 123 -14.67 13.16 4.11
N ALA A 124 -13.96 14.10 4.72
CA ALA A 124 -14.22 14.55 6.09
C ALA A 124 -15.55 15.31 6.22
N ASP A 125 -15.88 16.18 5.27
CA ASP A 125 -17.15 16.92 5.23
C ASP A 125 -18.36 15.97 5.11
N LYS A 126 -18.16 14.77 4.55
CA LYS A 126 -19.14 13.69 4.46
C LYS A 126 -19.19 12.79 5.70
N ASN A 127 -18.42 13.10 6.75
CA ASN A 127 -18.25 12.29 7.96
C ASN A 127 -17.72 10.87 7.71
N LEU A 128 -17.04 10.63 6.58
CA LEU A 128 -16.44 9.32 6.26
C LEU A 128 -15.10 9.13 6.97
N ILE A 129 -14.43 10.24 7.29
CA ILE A 129 -13.16 10.29 8.03
C ILE A 129 -13.14 11.55 8.92
N LYS A 130 -12.22 11.62 9.88
CA LYS A 130 -11.92 12.83 10.64
C LYS A 130 -10.47 13.25 10.43
N ILE A 131 -10.21 14.55 10.55
CA ILE A 131 -8.86 15.11 10.54
C ILE A 131 -8.55 15.63 11.95
N GLN A 132 -7.62 15.00 12.65
CA GLN A 132 -7.24 15.37 14.01
C GLN A 132 -5.74 15.59 14.11
N ARG A 133 -5.31 16.79 14.50
CA ARG A 133 -3.88 17.18 14.61
C ARG A 133 -3.05 16.79 13.37
N GLY A 134 -3.62 17.01 12.19
CA GLY A 134 -3.01 16.67 10.89
C GLY A 134 -3.10 15.19 10.48
N LYS A 135 -3.58 14.30 11.36
CA LYS A 135 -3.74 12.87 11.10
C LYS A 135 -5.13 12.55 10.57
N ILE A 136 -5.23 11.47 9.80
CA ILE A 136 -6.52 10.98 9.30
C ILE A 136 -6.99 9.87 10.23
N ILE A 137 -8.25 9.95 10.60
CA ILE A 137 -8.92 9.03 11.51
C ILE A 137 -10.10 8.42 10.73
N ILE A 138 -10.17 7.10 10.69
CA ILE A 138 -11.28 6.35 10.12
C ILE A 138 -12.00 5.68 11.29
N ASP A 139 -13.18 6.20 11.63
CA ASP A 139 -13.98 5.64 12.74
C ASP A 139 -14.82 4.45 12.29
N ASP A 140 -15.19 4.39 11.01
CA ASP A 140 -16.02 3.32 10.44
C ASP A 140 -15.47 2.92 9.06
N ILE A 141 -14.79 1.78 9.02
CA ILE A 141 -14.19 1.22 7.80
C ILE A 141 -15.28 0.76 6.82
N GLU A 142 -16.38 0.21 7.32
CA GLU A 142 -17.47 -0.34 6.51
C GLU A 142 -18.21 0.78 5.79
N LEU A 143 -18.50 1.89 6.49
CA LEU A 143 -19.12 3.07 5.90
C LEU A 143 -18.25 3.67 4.79
N LEU A 144 -16.94 3.79 5.01
CA LEU A 144 -16.01 4.25 3.99
C LEU A 144 -15.99 3.30 2.79
N GLN A 145 -15.94 1.98 3.03
CA GLN A 145 -15.96 0.98 1.96
C GLN A 145 -17.26 1.05 1.13
N HIS A 146 -18.42 1.18 1.78
CA HIS A 146 -19.71 1.28 1.11
C HIS A 146 -19.82 2.57 0.27
N PHE A 147 -19.26 3.68 0.74
CA PHE A 147 -19.21 4.91 -0.04
C PHE A 147 -18.38 4.75 -1.32
N LEU A 148 -17.24 4.05 -1.24
CA LEU A 148 -16.30 3.87 -2.35
C LEU A 148 -16.76 2.83 -3.39
N SER A 149 -17.70 1.96 -3.03
CA SER A 149 -18.29 0.98 -3.95
C SER A 149 -19.44 1.52 -4.82
N ARG A 150 -19.83 2.79 -4.65
CA ARG A 150 -20.82 3.50 -5.46
C ARG A 150 -20.18 4.27 -6.60
#